data_AF-A0A847ICC0-F1
#
_entry.id   AF-A0A847ICC0-F1
#
_cell.length_a   1.000
_cell.length_b   1.000
_cell.length_c   1.000
_cell.angle_alpha   90.00
_cell.angle_beta   90.00
_cell.angle_gamma   90.00
#
_symmetry.space_group_name_H-M   'P 1'
#
loop_
_entity.id
_entity.type
_entity.pdbx_description
1 polymer ?
#
loop_
_entity_poly.entity_id
_entity_poly.type
_entity_poly.pdbx_seq_one_letter_code
_entity_poly.pdbx_strand_id
1 'polypeptide(L)'
;MGGDPRWVFEHSVAIEIDMAPWLFSVVPVEAGRVLRATASVTVLAYRDRADSILEFAGPALMVATASRRPFRLGVETMLVGPGVPPETTFADDGAAVLNRELAVVDAELADNPHYRGVAVHHWAAWRDLRP
;
A
#
# COMPACT_ATOMS: atom_id res chain seq x y z
N MET A 1 2.56 -19.56 -28.56
CA MET A 1 1.68 -18.45 -28.15
C MET A 1 0.41 -19.04 -27.57
N GLY A 2 0.32 -19.19 -26.25
CA GLY A 2 -0.85 -19.74 -25.59
C GLY A 2 -1.02 -19.05 -24.24
N GLY A 3 -1.74 -17.93 -24.23
CA GLY A 3 -2.14 -17.28 -22.98
C GLY A 3 -3.32 -18.02 -22.38
N ASP A 4 -3.32 -18.20 -21.05
CA ASP A 4 -4.50 -18.67 -20.31
C ASP A 4 -5.65 -17.66 -20.53
N PRO A 5 -6.77 -18.05 -21.16
CA PRO A 5 -7.82 -17.14 -21.61
C PRO A 5 -8.65 -16.51 -20.48
N ARG A 6 -8.33 -16.78 -19.20
CA ARG A 6 -9.18 -16.35 -18.08
C ARG A 6 -9.03 -14.91 -17.63
N TRP A 7 -8.01 -14.17 -18.09
CA TRP A 7 -7.81 -12.77 -17.68
C TRP A 7 -7.10 -11.96 -18.77
N VAL A 8 -7.88 -11.27 -19.62
CA VAL A 8 -7.35 -10.36 -20.62
C VAL A 8 -7.29 -8.96 -20.02
N PHE A 9 -6.08 -8.53 -19.67
CA PHE A 9 -5.79 -7.17 -19.24
C PHE A 9 -5.43 -6.28 -20.45
N GLU A 10 -6.20 -6.38 -21.53
CA GLU A 10 -6.08 -5.49 -22.67
C GLU A 10 -7.12 -4.38 -22.49
N HIS A 11 -6.65 -3.22 -22.07
CA HIS A 11 -7.50 -2.07 -21.78
C HIS A 11 -6.89 -0.84 -22.42
N SER A 12 -7.74 -0.01 -23.02
CA SER A 12 -7.34 1.27 -23.61
C SER A 12 -7.12 2.37 -22.56
N VAL A 13 -7.31 2.07 -21.28
CA VAL A 13 -7.23 3.03 -20.16
C VAL A 13 -6.19 2.57 -19.14
N ALA A 14 -5.51 3.54 -18.51
CA ALA A 14 -4.64 3.26 -17.38
C ALA A 14 -5.49 2.88 -16.16
N ILE A 15 -5.25 1.69 -15.60
CA ILE A 15 -5.93 1.21 -14.40
C ILE A 15 -4.95 1.27 -13.23
N GLU A 16 -5.35 1.93 -12.15
CA GLU A 16 -4.66 1.90 -10.85
C GLU A 16 -5.45 0.98 -9.90
N ILE A 17 -4.76 0.34 -8.96
CA ILE A 17 -5.39 -0.64 -8.05
C ILE A 17 -4.89 -0.48 -6.62
N ASP A 18 -5.78 -0.70 -5.67
CA ASP A 18 -5.42 -0.85 -4.27
C ASP A 18 -5.30 -2.34 -3.92
N MET A 19 -4.20 -2.74 -3.31
CA MET A 19 -3.93 -4.14 -2.98
C MET A 19 -3.43 -4.29 -1.55
N ALA A 20 -3.99 -5.30 -0.89
CA ALA A 20 -3.51 -5.77 0.38
C ALA A 20 -2.09 -6.39 0.26
N PRO A 21 -1.13 -6.03 1.13
CA PRO A 21 0.25 -6.52 1.04
C PRO A 21 0.38 -8.04 1.19
N TRP A 22 -0.44 -8.66 2.04
CA TRP A 22 -0.38 -10.11 2.31
C TRP A 22 -0.67 -10.98 1.09
N LEU A 23 -1.34 -10.45 0.06
CA LEU A 23 -1.57 -11.16 -1.20
C LEU A 23 -0.25 -11.55 -1.87
N PHE A 24 0.79 -10.74 -1.71
CA PHE A 24 2.13 -11.00 -2.27
C PHE A 24 2.90 -12.09 -1.51
N SER A 25 2.38 -12.56 -0.37
CA SER A 25 2.92 -13.70 0.37
C SER A 25 2.06 -14.95 0.18
N VAL A 26 0.72 -14.80 0.15
CA VAL A 26 -0.22 -15.93 0.10
C VAL A 26 -0.47 -16.42 -1.33
N VAL A 27 -0.56 -15.51 -2.30
CA VAL A 27 -0.79 -15.80 -3.73
C VAL A 27 0.17 -14.99 -4.62
N PRO A 28 1.50 -15.14 -4.44
CA PRO A 28 2.50 -14.27 -5.05
C PRO A 28 2.44 -14.24 -6.58
N VAL A 29 2.09 -15.36 -7.22
CA VAL A 29 2.03 -15.47 -8.67
C VAL A 29 0.86 -14.64 -9.21
N GLU A 30 -0.33 -14.81 -8.65
CA GLU A 30 -1.56 -14.12 -9.03
C GLU A 30 -1.48 -12.64 -8.70
N ALA A 31 -1.05 -12.29 -7.48
CA ALA A 31 -0.87 -10.89 -7.06
C ALA A 31 0.12 -10.16 -7.98
N GLY A 32 1.25 -10.79 -8.30
CA GLY A 32 2.22 -10.22 -9.24
C GLY A 32 1.71 -10.10 -10.67
N ARG A 33 0.85 -11.02 -11.13
CA ARG A 33 0.20 -10.92 -12.44
C ARG A 33 -0.74 -9.71 -12.51
N VAL A 34 -1.59 -9.52 -11.49
CA VAL A 34 -2.49 -8.37 -11.38
C VAL A 34 -1.70 -7.07 -11.35
N LEU A 35 -0.69 -6.96 -10.49
CA LEU A 35 0.16 -5.76 -10.40
C LEU A 35 0.82 -5.41 -11.74
N ARG A 36 1.32 -6.40 -12.49
CA ARG A 36 1.98 -6.14 -13.78
C ARG A 36 1.03 -5.64 -14.86
N ALA A 37 -0.25 -5.97 -14.72
CA ALA A 37 -1.31 -5.59 -15.64
C ALA A 37 -1.90 -4.20 -15.37
N THR A 38 -1.57 -3.58 -14.23
CA THR A 38 -2.02 -2.23 -13.88
C THR A 38 -0.93 -1.19 -14.13
N ALA A 39 -1.34 0.08 -14.20
CA ALA A 39 -0.45 1.22 -14.37
C ALA A 39 0.30 1.57 -13.09
N SER A 40 -0.34 1.40 -11.92
CA SER A 40 0.24 1.63 -10.59
C SER A 40 -0.45 0.74 -9.55
N VAL A 41 0.08 0.74 -8.32
CA VAL A 41 -0.56 0.12 -7.16
C VAL A 41 -0.47 1.01 -5.91
N THR A 42 -1.55 1.10 -5.14
CA THR A 42 -1.48 1.49 -3.72
C THR A 42 -1.42 0.22 -2.88
N VAL A 43 -0.33 0.04 -2.15
CA VAL A 43 -0.15 -1.10 -1.24
C VAL A 43 -0.71 -0.71 0.11
N LEU A 44 -1.84 -1.29 0.51
CA LEU A 44 -2.60 -0.98 1.73
C LEU A 44 -1.91 -1.50 2.99
N ALA A 45 -0.74 -0.93 3.29
CA ALA A 45 0.12 -1.26 4.41
C ALA A 45 -0.40 -0.68 5.72
N TYR A 46 -1.61 -1.06 6.11
CA TYR A 46 -2.32 -0.60 7.30
C TYR A 46 -1.58 -1.00 8.58
N ARG A 47 -0.57 -0.20 8.91
CA ARG A 47 0.26 -0.20 10.11
C ARG A 47 0.49 1.26 10.53
N ASP A 48 0.78 1.48 11.79
CA ASP A 48 0.94 2.81 12.40
C ASP A 48 2.39 3.16 12.77
N ARG A 49 3.35 2.25 12.53
CA ARG A 49 4.79 2.48 12.72
C ARG A 49 5.57 2.28 11.44
N ALA A 50 6.55 3.13 11.17
CA ALA A 50 7.28 3.14 9.91
C ALA A 50 7.94 1.79 9.60
N ASP A 51 8.59 1.17 10.58
CA ASP A 51 9.21 -0.14 10.45
C ASP A 51 8.18 -1.21 10.07
N SER A 52 7.03 -1.22 10.74
CA SER A 52 5.94 -2.16 10.53
C SER A 52 5.23 -1.94 9.20
N ILE A 53 5.07 -0.69 8.75
CA ILE A 53 4.55 -0.33 7.43
C ILE A 53 5.46 -0.93 6.34
N LEU A 54 6.77 -0.66 6.43
CA LEU A 54 7.76 -1.10 5.45
C LEU A 54 7.90 -2.63 5.44
N GLU A 55 7.96 -3.26 6.61
CA GLU A 55 8.03 -4.72 6.74
C GLU A 55 6.80 -5.38 6.13
N PHE A 56 5.60 -4.91 6.48
CA PHE A 56 4.35 -5.50 6.00
C PHE A 56 4.18 -5.31 4.48
N ALA A 57 4.63 -4.18 3.94
CA ALA A 57 4.60 -3.88 2.51
C ALA A 57 5.68 -4.59 1.69
N GLY A 58 6.78 -5.02 2.32
CA GLY A 58 8.01 -5.46 1.66
C GLY A 58 7.83 -6.40 0.46
N PRO A 59 7.07 -7.51 0.58
CA PRO A 59 6.83 -8.42 -0.54
C PRO A 59 6.18 -7.72 -1.76
N ALA A 60 5.23 -6.82 -1.54
CA ALA A 60 4.57 -6.06 -2.60
C ALA A 60 5.53 -5.06 -3.26
N LEU A 61 6.33 -4.35 -2.44
CA LEU A 61 7.30 -3.37 -2.92
C LEU A 61 8.40 -4.00 -3.79
N MET A 62 8.86 -5.19 -3.42
CA MET A 62 9.81 -5.97 -4.20
C MET A 62 9.25 -6.30 -5.59
N VAL A 63 8.00 -6.76 -5.66
CA VAL A 63 7.34 -7.09 -6.92
C VAL A 63 7.07 -5.85 -7.78
N ALA A 64 6.63 -4.74 -7.16
CA ALA A 64 6.42 -3.45 -7.84
C ALA A 64 7.71 -2.92 -8.46
N THR A 65 8.79 -2.90 -7.66
CA THR A 65 10.11 -2.41 -8.08
C THR A 65 10.68 -3.29 -9.20
N ALA A 66 10.67 -4.61 -9.05
CA ALA A 66 11.15 -5.54 -10.08
C ALA A 66 10.35 -5.41 -11.39
N SER A 67 9.07 -5.07 -11.30
CA SER A 67 8.17 -4.87 -12.45
C SER A 67 8.20 -3.43 -13.00
N ARG A 68 9.01 -2.53 -12.41
CA ARG A 68 9.07 -1.10 -12.75
C ARG A 68 7.70 -0.41 -12.69
N ARG A 69 6.86 -0.82 -11.74
CA ARG A 69 5.51 -0.28 -11.55
C ARG A 69 5.52 0.79 -10.47
N PRO A 70 5.03 2.01 -10.75
CA PRO A 70 4.83 3.02 -9.73
C PRO A 70 3.98 2.51 -8.58
N PHE A 71 4.32 2.87 -7.35
CA PHE A 71 3.57 2.45 -6.18
C PHE A 71 3.45 3.54 -5.11
N ARG A 72 2.39 3.44 -4.30
CA ARG A 72 2.20 4.20 -3.05
C ARG A 72 2.00 3.25 -1.88
N LEU A 73 2.25 3.72 -0.67
CA LEU A 73 1.85 3.03 0.56
C LEU A 73 0.56 3.63 1.10
N GLY A 74 -0.42 2.79 1.41
CA GLY A 74 -1.68 3.19 2.02
C GLY A 74 -1.67 2.97 3.54
N VAL A 75 -2.06 3.98 4.31
CA VAL A 75 -2.25 3.89 5.77
C VAL A 75 -3.69 4.18 6.16
N GLU A 76 -4.12 3.73 7.34
CA GLU A 76 -5.51 3.82 7.81
C GLU A 76 -5.63 4.83 8.97
N THR A 77 -6.70 5.62 8.99
CA THR A 77 -6.99 6.60 10.06
C THR A 77 -8.32 6.37 10.75
N MET A 78 -9.18 5.51 10.20
CA MET A 78 -10.42 5.12 10.84
C MET A 78 -10.17 4.12 11.96
N LEU A 79 -10.86 4.32 13.09
CA LEU A 79 -10.88 3.36 14.19
C LEU A 79 -11.27 1.97 13.67
N VAL A 80 -10.43 0.98 13.98
CA VAL A 80 -10.65 -0.39 13.54
C VAL A 80 -11.61 -1.13 14.46
N GLY A 81 -12.33 -2.10 13.89
CA GLY A 81 -13.32 -2.89 14.62
C GLY A 81 -12.70 -3.86 15.64
N PRO A 82 -13.52 -4.46 16.52
CA PRO A 82 -13.06 -5.47 17.47
C PRO A 82 -12.34 -6.64 16.77
N GLY A 83 -11.21 -7.06 17.33
CA GLY A 83 -10.41 -8.17 16.79
C GLY A 83 -9.44 -7.76 15.68
N VAL A 84 -9.44 -6.50 15.25
CA VAL A 84 -8.36 -5.94 14.43
C VAL A 84 -7.29 -5.37 15.35
N PRO A 85 -6.00 -5.67 15.14
CA PRO A 85 -4.94 -5.12 15.97
C PRO A 85 -4.92 -3.58 15.91
N PRO A 86 -4.80 -2.87 17.06
CA PRO A 86 -4.86 -1.41 17.11
C PRO A 86 -3.80 -0.75 16.24
N GLU A 87 -2.62 -1.37 16.12
CA GLU A 87 -1.51 -0.91 15.29
C GLU A 87 -1.83 -0.88 13.78
N THR A 88 -3.03 -1.28 13.36
CA THR A 88 -3.49 -1.22 11.98
C THR A 88 -3.85 0.20 11.54
N THR A 89 -4.06 1.13 12.47
CA THR A 89 -4.53 2.49 12.20
C THR A 89 -3.86 3.53 13.09
N PHE A 90 -3.80 4.78 12.62
CA PHE A 90 -3.37 5.94 13.41
C PHE A 90 -4.49 6.55 14.28
N ALA A 91 -5.66 5.93 14.36
CA ALA A 91 -6.84 6.50 15.02
C ALA A 91 -6.63 6.83 16.51
N ASP A 92 -5.85 6.03 17.23
CA ASP A 92 -5.53 6.22 18.65
C ASP A 92 -4.25 7.03 18.88
N ASP A 93 -3.40 7.14 17.87
CA ASP A 93 -2.08 7.80 17.91
C ASP A 93 -2.11 9.30 17.61
N GLY A 94 -2.98 9.75 16.69
CA GLY A 94 -3.14 11.16 16.33
C GLY A 94 -2.21 11.68 15.22
N ALA A 95 -2.37 12.95 14.85
CA ALA A 95 -1.78 13.57 13.68
C ALA A 95 -0.26 13.76 13.80
N ALA A 96 0.25 14.11 15.00
CA ALA A 96 1.69 14.22 15.22
C ALA A 96 2.44 12.90 14.98
N VAL A 97 1.84 11.78 15.42
CA VAL A 97 2.42 10.45 15.21
C VAL A 97 2.35 10.06 13.73
N LEU A 98 1.19 10.21 13.10
CA LEU A 98 1.03 10.02 11.65
C LEU A 98 2.14 10.75 10.86
N ASN A 99 2.28 12.06 11.06
CA ASN A 99 3.25 12.86 10.32
C ASN A 99 4.69 12.41 10.55
N ARG A 100 5.06 12.04 11.79
CA ARG A 100 6.39 11.56 12.12
C ARG A 100 6.70 10.25 11.39
N GLU A 101 5.80 9.27 11.48
CA GLU A 101 6.03 7.94 10.91
C GLU A 101 6.01 7.98 9.38
N LEU A 102 5.12 8.78 8.77
CA LEU A 102 5.11 8.96 7.33
C LEU A 102 6.36 9.66 6.79
N ALA A 103 6.95 10.59 7.55
CA ALA A 103 8.22 11.20 7.16
C ALA A 103 9.38 10.19 7.15
N VAL A 104 9.38 9.24 8.08
CA VAL A 104 10.36 8.14 8.09
C VAL A 104 10.16 7.23 6.89
N VAL A 105 8.92 6.80 6.61
CA VAL A 105 8.59 5.98 5.43
C VAL A 105 9.02 6.67 4.13
N ASP A 106 8.76 7.97 4.01
CA ASP A 106 9.11 8.75 2.81
C ASP A 106 10.62 8.83 2.61
N ALA A 107 11.38 9.07 3.68
CA ALA A 107 12.84 9.11 3.64
C ALA A 107 13.46 7.77 3.25
N GLU A 108 12.97 6.65 3.81
CA GLU A 108 13.47 5.30 3.52
C GLU A 108 13.23 4.87 2.06
N LEU A 109 12.18 5.40 1.42
CA LEU A 109 11.81 5.05 0.04
C LEU A 109 12.22 6.09 -1.00
N ALA A 110 12.85 7.21 -0.59
CA ALA A 110 13.18 8.34 -1.46
C ALA A 110 14.04 7.94 -2.67
N ASP A 111 14.95 6.98 -2.50
CA ASP A 111 15.85 6.52 -3.56
C ASP A 111 15.19 5.50 -4.52
N ASN A 112 13.97 5.04 -4.25
CA ASN A 112 13.25 4.15 -5.15
C ASN A 112 12.59 4.94 -6.30
N PRO A 113 13.03 4.79 -7.56
CA PRO A 113 12.50 5.58 -8.67
C PRO A 113 11.04 5.27 -9.02
N HIS A 114 10.44 4.25 -8.42
CA HIS A 114 9.04 3.86 -8.60
C HIS A 114 8.14 4.27 -7.42
N TYR A 115 8.69 4.73 -6.30
CA TYR A 115 7.90 5.22 -5.17
C TYR A 115 7.21 6.56 -5.49
N ARG A 116 5.94 6.71 -5.11
CA ARG A 116 5.09 7.88 -5.43
C ARG A 116 4.41 8.48 -4.19
N GLY A 117 4.98 8.25 -3.01
CA GLY A 117 4.46 8.80 -1.76
C GLY A 117 3.53 7.85 -1.00
N VAL A 118 2.85 8.42 -0.01
CA VAL A 118 1.87 7.75 0.85
C VAL A 118 0.45 8.22 0.51
N ALA A 119 -0.52 7.32 0.56
CA ALA A 119 -1.95 7.59 0.53
C ALA A 119 -2.53 7.39 1.93
N VAL A 120 -3.31 8.37 2.41
CA VAL A 120 -4.03 8.26 3.69
C VAL A 120 -5.47 7.85 3.40
N HIS A 121 -5.88 6.71 3.92
CA HIS A 121 -7.24 6.21 3.79
C HIS A 121 -8.16 6.82 4.86
N HIS A 122 -9.45 6.94 4.51
CA HIS A 122 -10.50 7.57 5.33
C HIS A 122 -10.29 9.06 5.68
N TRP A 123 -10.42 9.94 4.68
CA TRP A 123 -10.34 11.41 4.84
C TRP A 123 -11.08 11.99 6.06
N ALA A 124 -12.31 11.54 6.32
CA ALA A 124 -13.10 12.07 7.44
C ALA A 124 -12.44 11.77 8.78
N ALA A 125 -11.89 10.56 8.95
CA ALA A 125 -11.18 10.18 10.17
C ALA A 125 -9.82 10.88 10.25
N TRP A 126 -9.11 11.03 9.14
CA TRP A 126 -7.84 11.77 9.08
C TRP A 126 -7.99 13.22 9.56
N ARG A 127 -9.03 13.92 9.08
CA ARG A 127 -9.35 15.29 9.49
C ARG A 127 -9.63 15.41 10.99
N ASP A 128 -10.19 14.36 11.58
CA ASP A 128 -10.66 14.35 12.97
C ASP A 128 -9.61 13.72 13.92
N LEU A 129 -8.40 13.38 13.44
CA LEU A 129 -7.30 12.94 14.29
C LEU A 129 -6.95 14.03 15.32
N ARG A 130 -6.68 13.59 16.55
CA ARG A 130 -6.19 14.47 17.61
C ARG A 130 -4.83 15.06 17.20
N PRO A 131 -4.53 16.33 17.51
CA PRO A 131 -3.23 16.94 17.22
C PRO A 131 -2.05 16.12 17.74
#